data_AF-A0A7Y2A433-F1
#
_entry.id   AF-A0A7Y2A433-F1
#
_cell.length_a   1.000
_cell.length_b   1.000
_cell.length_c   1.000
_cell.angle_alpha   90.00
_cell.angle_beta   90.00
_cell.angle_gamma   90.00
#
_symmetry.space_group_name_H-M   'P 1'
#
loop_
_entity.id
_entity.type
_entity.pdbx_description
1 polymer ?
#
loop_
_entity_poly.entity_id
_entity_poly.type
_entity_poly.pdbx_seq_one_letter_code
_entity_poly.pdbx_strand_id
1 'polypeptide(L)'
;FVVSDFAYFTGLTIVQTGLLFYVTVLLQEDEALVATLLAVMVIVSFLFYPLVNLLARKLGKKPLMVGAFVWMSLVFLGVPALGSDALPGAVQAYLLILLLAVPLAFLGVLPNAVLADIADYDARQTGEQREGMFFAARTLMQKFGQTFGVVSFAMLITLGRDVGDDLGIRLSGVVGFLLCAAAGVVFARYKESMITAESDA
;
A
#
# COMPACT_ATOMS: atom_id res chain seq x y z
N PHE A 1 -11.11 -3.05 9.53
CA PHE A 1 -10.56 -3.69 8.33
C PHE A 1 -10.83 -2.86 7.07
N VAL A 2 -12.09 -2.77 6.60
CA VAL A 2 -12.44 -2.12 5.32
C VAL A 2 -11.94 -0.67 5.19
N VAL A 3 -12.08 0.15 6.24
CA VAL A 3 -11.58 1.54 6.24
C VAL A 3 -10.06 1.62 6.01
N SER A 4 -9.29 0.73 6.63
CA SER A 4 -7.84 0.66 6.44
C SER A 4 -7.47 0.16 5.04
N ASP A 5 -8.20 -0.83 4.52
CA ASP A 5 -7.99 -1.35 3.15
C ASP A 5 -8.29 -0.25 2.12
N PHE A 6 -9.38 0.50 2.31
CA PHE A 6 -9.71 1.67 1.49
C PHE A 6 -8.58 2.71 1.48
N ALA A 7 -8.13 3.16 2.66
CA ALA A 7 -7.08 4.17 2.79
C ALA A 7 -5.74 3.70 2.18
N TYR A 8 -5.42 2.41 2.32
CA TYR A 8 -4.28 1.78 1.68
C TYR A 8 -4.35 1.85 0.17
N PHE A 9 -5.46 1.42 -0.44
CA PHE A 9 -5.60 1.45 -1.89
C PHE A 9 -5.61 2.88 -2.44
N THR A 10 -6.17 3.85 -1.71
CA THR A 10 -6.05 5.27 -2.08
C THR A 10 -4.60 5.73 -2.11
N GLY A 11 -3.84 5.50 -1.03
CA GLY A 11 -2.43 5.88 -0.95
C GLY A 11 -1.56 5.16 -1.99
N LEU A 12 -1.77 3.85 -2.17
CA LEU A 12 -1.07 3.06 -3.17
C LEU A 12 -1.31 3.58 -4.58
N THR A 13 -2.57 3.91 -4.91
CA THR A 13 -2.89 4.41 -6.25
C THR A 13 -2.32 5.79 -6.52
N ILE A 14 -2.30 6.69 -5.53
CA ILE A 14 -1.61 7.98 -5.65
C ILE A 14 -0.15 7.77 -6.10
N VAL A 15 0.56 6.84 -5.46
CA VAL A 15 1.97 6.55 -5.79
C VAL A 15 2.12 5.82 -7.11
N GLN A 16 1.27 4.86 -7.43
CA GLN A 16 1.31 4.17 -8.72
C GLN A 16 1.06 5.13 -9.89
N THR A 17 0.10 6.04 -9.75
CA THR A 17 -0.17 7.08 -10.75
C THR A 17 0.96 8.12 -10.78
N GLY A 18 1.53 8.44 -9.62
CA GLY A 18 2.64 9.40 -9.49
C GLY A 18 4.00 8.88 -9.91
N LEU A 19 4.20 7.56 -10.01
CA LEU A 19 5.51 6.96 -10.30
C LEU A 19 6.15 7.52 -11.58
N LEU A 20 5.36 7.73 -12.63
CA LEU A 20 5.85 8.34 -13.86
C LEU A 20 6.44 9.74 -13.58
N PHE A 21 5.71 10.58 -12.86
CA PHE A 21 6.15 11.93 -12.49
C PHE A 21 7.35 11.91 -11.53
N TYR A 22 7.44 10.93 -10.63
CA TYR A 22 8.62 10.79 -9.77
C TYR A 22 9.88 10.52 -10.62
N VAL A 23 9.77 9.66 -11.63
CA VAL A 23 10.89 9.31 -12.49
C VAL A 23 11.25 10.46 -13.45
N THR A 24 10.26 11.02 -14.15
CA THR A 24 10.53 11.99 -15.22
C THR A 24 10.68 13.43 -14.74
N VAL A 25 9.99 13.82 -13.67
CA VAL A 25 9.99 15.21 -13.19
C VAL A 25 10.92 15.39 -11.99
N LEU A 26 10.81 14.54 -10.96
CA LEU A 26 11.65 14.68 -9.77
C LEU A 26 13.07 14.17 -10.01
N LEU A 27 13.21 13.03 -10.68
CA LEU A 27 14.51 12.38 -10.91
C LEU A 27 15.12 12.70 -12.28
N GLN A 28 14.33 13.29 -13.19
CA GLN A 28 14.74 13.64 -14.55
C GLN A 28 15.33 12.47 -15.36
N GLU A 29 14.82 11.27 -15.10
CA GLU A 29 15.19 10.04 -15.80
C GLU A 29 14.22 9.73 -16.94
N ASP A 30 14.63 8.83 -17.84
CA ASP A 30 13.81 8.40 -18.98
C ASP A 30 12.56 7.63 -18.53
N GLU A 31 11.42 7.88 -19.18
CA GLU A 31 10.15 7.21 -18.87
C GLU A 31 10.21 5.68 -19.07
N ALA A 32 11.09 5.18 -19.93
CA ALA A 32 11.32 3.76 -20.12
C ALA A 32 11.76 3.05 -18.82
N LEU A 33 12.39 3.78 -17.90
CA LEU A 33 12.78 3.26 -16.59
C LEU A 33 11.56 2.85 -15.76
N VAL A 34 10.41 3.51 -15.92
CA VAL A 34 9.18 3.21 -15.17
C VAL A 34 8.72 1.78 -15.39
N ALA A 35 8.76 1.28 -16.63
CA ALA A 35 8.37 -0.09 -16.94
C ALA A 35 9.28 -1.10 -16.23
N THR A 36 10.59 -0.85 -16.24
CA THR A 36 11.57 -1.66 -15.51
C THR A 36 11.33 -1.63 -14.00
N LEU A 37 11.09 -0.45 -13.43
CA LEU A 37 10.81 -0.28 -12.01
C LEU A 37 9.56 -1.03 -11.57
N LEU A 38 8.47 -0.96 -12.34
CA LEU A 38 7.25 -1.71 -12.06
C LEU A 38 7.49 -3.22 -12.12
N ALA A 39 8.26 -3.71 -13.11
CA ALA A 39 8.62 -5.11 -13.20
C ALA A 39 9.45 -5.57 -11.98
N VAL A 40 10.45 -4.78 -11.59
CA VAL A 40 11.27 -5.05 -10.39
C VAL A 40 10.41 -5.05 -9.13
N MET A 41 9.51 -4.08 -8.97
CA MET A 41 8.59 -4.00 -7.84
C MET A 41 7.79 -5.29 -7.67
N VAL A 42 7.22 -5.80 -8.77
CA VAL A 42 6.43 -7.03 -8.78
C VAL A 42 7.30 -8.23 -8.45
N ILE A 43 8.42 -8.42 -9.14
CA ILE A 43 9.32 -9.57 -8.94
C ILE A 43 9.80 -9.62 -7.49
N VAL A 44 10.27 -8.48 -6.95
CA VAL A 44 10.77 -8.41 -5.59
C VAL A 44 9.65 -8.68 -4.58
N SER A 45 8.46 -8.11 -4.77
CA SER A 45 7.30 -8.39 -3.92
C SER A 45 6.99 -9.89 -3.86
N PHE A 46 6.97 -10.58 -5.01
CA PHE A 46 6.77 -12.02 -5.08
C PHE A 46 7.84 -12.82 -4.33
N LEU A 47 9.12 -12.42 -4.42
CA LEU A 47 10.21 -13.06 -3.67
C LEU A 47 10.02 -12.97 -2.16
N PHE A 48 9.32 -11.93 -1.67
CA PHE A 48 9.00 -11.78 -0.25
C PHE A 48 7.78 -12.59 0.21
N TYR A 49 6.95 -13.14 -0.68
CA TYR A 49 5.73 -13.89 -0.27
C TYR A 49 6.00 -15.09 0.65
N PRO A 50 7.03 -15.94 0.42
CA PRO A 50 7.37 -17.03 1.34
C PRO A 50 7.74 -16.50 2.73
N LEU A 51 8.45 -15.37 2.80
CA LEU A 51 8.80 -14.72 4.06
C LEU A 51 7.55 -14.22 4.79
N VAL A 52 6.61 -13.60 4.05
CA VAL A 52 5.33 -13.14 4.61
C VAL A 52 4.57 -14.30 5.26
N ASN A 53 4.44 -15.44 4.58
CA ASN A 53 3.75 -16.62 5.12
C ASN A 53 4.44 -17.18 6.37
N LEU A 54 5.78 -17.28 6.35
CA LEU A 54 6.55 -17.76 7.51
C LEU A 54 6.38 -16.83 8.72
N LEU A 55 6.47 -15.52 8.51
CA LEU A 55 6.31 -14.53 9.57
C LEU A 55 4.88 -14.51 10.08
N ALA A 56 3.87 -14.63 9.21
CA ALA A 56 2.46 -14.62 9.60
C ALA A 56 2.12 -15.75 10.56
N ARG A 57 2.70 -16.94 10.35
CA ARG A 57 2.54 -18.09 11.26
C ARG A 57 3.21 -17.88 12.62
N LYS A 58 4.30 -17.10 12.69
CA LYS A 58 5.08 -16.90 13.92
C LYS A 58 4.61 -15.70 14.75
N LEU A 59 4.28 -14.59 14.09
CA LEU A 59 4.01 -13.30 14.72
C LEU A 59 2.51 -12.92 14.68
N GLY A 60 1.71 -13.61 13.87
CA GLY A 60 0.31 -13.25 13.60
C GLY A 60 0.16 -12.26 12.46
N LYS A 61 -1.07 -12.16 11.92
CA LYS A 61 -1.37 -11.35 10.74
C LYS A 61 -1.45 -9.87 11.08
N LYS A 62 -2.08 -9.49 12.19
CA LYS A 62 -2.25 -8.09 12.58
C LYS A 62 -0.95 -7.30 12.77
N PRO A 63 0.02 -7.71 13.59
CA PRO A 63 1.22 -6.91 13.82
C PRO A 63 2.04 -6.74 12.54
N LEU A 64 2.05 -7.74 11.66
CA LEU A 64 2.70 -7.64 10.34
C LEU A 64 2.01 -6.62 9.44
N MET A 65 0.67 -6.60 9.40
CA MET A 65 -0.06 -5.59 8.64
C MET A 65 0.17 -4.17 9.17
N VAL A 66 0.15 -3.98 10.50
CA VAL A 66 0.46 -2.67 11.09
C VAL A 66 1.89 -2.25 10.76
N GLY A 67 2.87 -3.17 10.90
CA GLY A 67 4.26 -2.92 10.55
C GLY A 67 4.43 -2.55 9.07
N ALA A 68 3.72 -3.24 8.17
CA ALA A 68 3.74 -2.95 6.74
C ALA A 68 3.13 -1.58 6.42
N PHE A 69 2.04 -1.17 7.09
CA PHE A 69 1.48 0.18 6.92
C PHE A 69 2.45 1.27 7.40
N VAL A 70 3.10 1.06 8.55
CA VAL A 70 4.10 2.00 9.09
C VAL A 70 5.29 2.09 8.14
N TRP A 71 5.80 0.95 7.67
CA TRP A 71 6.90 0.91 6.71
C TRP A 71 6.54 1.64 5.42
N MET A 72 5.38 1.34 4.84
CA MET A 72 4.93 1.99 3.60
C MET A 72 4.74 3.50 3.76
N SER A 73 4.21 3.92 4.92
CA SER A 73 4.12 5.34 5.27
C SER A 73 5.50 5.99 5.26
N LEU A 74 6.51 5.40 5.89
CA LEU A 74 7.89 5.92 5.89
C LEU A 74 8.50 6.00 4.48
N VAL A 75 8.22 5.02 3.62
CA VAL A 75 8.64 5.06 2.21
C VAL A 75 8.03 6.29 1.51
N PHE A 76 6.74 6.56 1.74
CA PHE A 76 6.06 7.72 1.15
C PHE A 76 6.53 9.05 1.71
N LEU A 77 6.96 9.10 2.97
CA LEU A 77 7.62 10.26 3.55
C LEU A 77 8.94 10.62 2.85
N GLY A 78 9.57 9.66 2.18
CA GLY A 78 10.79 9.86 1.40
C GLY A 78 10.57 10.48 0.01
N VAL A 79 9.36 10.42 -0.54
CA VAL A 79 9.05 10.94 -1.89
C VAL A 79 9.38 12.43 -2.05
N PRO A 80 9.05 13.32 -1.10
CA PRO A 80 9.45 14.73 -1.18
C PRO A 80 10.96 14.97 -1.20
N ALA A 81 11.80 13.99 -0.85
CA ALA A 81 13.26 14.10 -0.88
C ALA A 81 13.89 13.58 -2.18
N LEU A 82 13.08 13.04 -3.10
CA LEU A 82 13.55 12.60 -4.41
C LEU A 82 14.06 13.78 -5.24
N GLY A 83 15.10 13.53 -6.02
CA GLY A 83 15.77 14.56 -6.83
C GLY A 83 16.78 15.41 -6.05
N SER A 84 17.14 14.98 -4.83
CA SER A 84 18.25 15.60 -4.08
C SER A 84 19.60 15.19 -4.66
N ASP A 85 20.60 16.09 -4.60
CA ASP A 85 21.96 15.87 -5.14
C ASP A 85 22.78 14.78 -4.42
N ALA A 86 22.20 14.12 -3.41
CA ALA A 86 22.90 13.13 -2.60
C ALA A 86 23.17 11.81 -3.35
N LEU A 87 22.32 11.43 -4.30
CA LEU A 87 22.40 10.16 -5.03
C LEU A 87 21.95 10.33 -6.50
N PRO A 88 22.45 9.50 -7.45
CA PRO A 88 21.95 9.51 -8.82
C PRO A 88 20.45 9.19 -8.89
N GLY A 89 19.74 9.81 -9.84
CA GLY A 89 18.28 9.69 -10.00
C GLY A 89 17.80 8.24 -10.10
N ALA A 90 18.41 7.47 -11.01
CA ALA A 90 18.14 6.05 -11.17
C ALA A 90 18.31 5.24 -9.85
N VAL A 91 19.34 5.53 -9.06
CA VAL A 91 19.58 4.84 -7.77
C VAL A 91 18.47 5.16 -6.78
N GLN A 92 18.03 6.41 -6.70
CA GLN A 92 16.90 6.81 -5.85
C GLN A 92 15.61 6.09 -6.27
N ALA A 93 15.34 5.97 -7.58
CA ALA A 93 14.19 5.25 -8.10
C ALA A 93 14.20 3.76 -7.71
N TYR A 94 15.33 3.08 -7.91
CA TYR A 94 15.47 1.67 -7.52
C TYR A 94 15.34 1.49 -6.00
N LEU A 95 15.95 2.37 -5.19
CA LEU A 95 15.80 2.33 -3.73
C LEU A 95 14.35 2.50 -3.30
N LEU A 96 13.64 3.49 -3.85
CA LEU A 96 12.22 3.72 -3.56
C LEU A 96 11.39 2.45 -3.84
N ILE A 97 11.59 1.85 -5.01
CA ILE A 97 10.85 0.66 -5.42
C ILE A 97 11.19 -0.57 -4.58
N LEU A 98 12.47 -0.79 -4.28
CA LEU A 98 12.90 -1.91 -3.44
C LEU A 98 12.33 -1.79 -2.04
N LEU A 99 12.31 -0.59 -1.47
CA LEU A 99 11.70 -0.33 -0.17
C LEU A 99 10.18 -0.46 -0.19
N LEU A 100 9.53 -0.09 -1.30
CA LEU A 100 8.08 -0.19 -1.49
C LEU A 100 7.62 -1.64 -1.74
N ALA A 101 8.45 -2.46 -2.39
CA ALA A 101 8.12 -3.86 -2.69
C ALA A 101 7.89 -4.71 -1.42
N VAL A 102 8.62 -4.41 -0.34
CA VAL A 102 8.49 -5.14 0.93
C VAL A 102 7.09 -5.01 1.54
N PRO A 103 6.56 -3.82 1.89
CA PRO A 103 5.23 -3.71 2.48
C PRO A 103 4.13 -4.16 1.51
N LEU A 104 4.32 -3.99 0.20
CA LEU A 104 3.40 -4.51 -0.82
C LEU A 104 3.29 -6.04 -0.76
N ALA A 105 4.37 -6.75 -0.44
CA ALA A 105 4.32 -8.19 -0.28
C ALA A 105 3.42 -8.59 0.91
N PHE A 106 3.58 -7.93 2.05
CA PHE A 106 2.74 -8.17 3.23
C PHE A 106 1.28 -7.81 2.97
N LEU A 107 1.02 -6.63 2.40
CA LEU A 107 -0.32 -6.11 2.16
C LEU A 107 -0.99 -6.74 0.92
N GLY A 108 -0.24 -7.42 0.06
CA GLY A 108 -0.80 -8.22 -1.04
C GLY A 108 -1.39 -9.56 -0.56
N VAL A 109 -0.81 -10.14 0.48
CA VAL A 109 -1.19 -11.48 0.97
C VAL A 109 -2.09 -11.42 2.20
N LEU A 110 -1.67 -10.68 3.23
CA LEU A 110 -2.30 -10.73 4.55
C LEU A 110 -3.76 -10.26 4.59
N PRO A 111 -4.17 -9.17 3.90
CA PRO A 111 -5.56 -8.72 4.01
C PRO A 111 -6.56 -9.70 3.39
N ASN A 112 -6.16 -10.47 2.35
CA ASN A 112 -6.98 -11.56 1.83
C ASN A 112 -7.20 -12.64 2.90
N ALA A 113 -6.11 -13.02 3.58
CA ALA A 113 -6.17 -14.02 4.65
C ALA A 113 -6.99 -13.54 5.86
N VAL A 114 -6.90 -12.25 6.24
CA VAL A 114 -7.71 -11.68 7.32
C VAL A 114 -9.19 -11.60 6.93
N LEU A 115 -9.50 -11.27 5.68
CA LEU A 115 -10.88 -11.25 5.21
C LEU A 115 -11.51 -12.65 5.21
N ALA A 116 -10.75 -13.67 4.79
CA ALA A 116 -11.20 -15.05 4.85
C ALA A 116 -11.51 -15.47 6.30
N ASP A 117 -10.62 -15.17 7.26
CA ASP A 117 -10.88 -15.46 8.68
C ASP A 117 -12.17 -14.77 9.20
N ILE A 118 -12.44 -13.53 8.77
CA ILE A 118 -13.67 -12.79 9.13
C ILE A 118 -14.91 -13.48 8.52
N ALA A 119 -14.82 -13.90 7.27
CA ALA A 119 -15.92 -14.57 6.59
C ALA A 119 -16.23 -15.94 7.22
N ASP A 120 -15.20 -16.71 7.56
CA ASP A 120 -15.34 -17.99 8.25
C ASP A 120 -15.95 -17.82 9.64
N TYR A 121 -15.55 -16.77 10.36
CA TYR A 121 -16.14 -16.42 11.65
C TYR A 121 -17.64 -16.10 11.53
N ASP A 122 -18.02 -15.28 10.56
CA ASP A 122 -19.44 -14.95 10.29
C ASP A 122 -20.25 -16.19 9.87
N ALA A 123 -19.66 -17.07 9.06
CA ALA A 123 -20.30 -18.31 8.62
C ALA A 123 -20.57 -19.27 9.78
N ARG A 124 -19.66 -19.37 10.77
CA ARG A 124 -19.86 -20.18 11.98
C ARG A 124 -20.98 -19.64 12.87
N GLN A 125 -21.10 -18.32 12.98
CA GLN A 125 -22.11 -17.66 13.82
C GLN A 125 -23.52 -17.68 13.17
N THR A 126 -23.59 -17.49 11.85
CA THR A 126 -24.86 -17.37 11.12
C THR A 126 -25.35 -18.69 10.50
N GLY A 127 -24.45 -19.65 10.30
CA GLY A 127 -24.71 -20.87 9.53
C GLY A 127 -24.72 -20.65 8.00
N GLU A 128 -24.52 -19.42 7.52
CA GLU A 128 -24.53 -19.09 6.10
C GLU A 128 -23.13 -18.74 5.58
N GLN A 129 -22.72 -19.38 4.49
CA GLN A 129 -21.43 -19.08 3.85
C GLN A 129 -21.54 -17.79 3.02
N ARG A 130 -21.08 -16.67 3.60
CA ARG A 130 -21.13 -15.33 2.99
C ARG A 130 -19.79 -14.81 2.49
N GLU A 131 -18.79 -15.69 2.33
CA GLU A 131 -17.44 -15.33 1.90
C GLU A 131 -17.41 -14.50 0.61
N GLY A 132 -18.17 -14.92 -0.41
CA GLY A 132 -18.27 -14.16 -1.67
C GLY A 132 -18.78 -12.73 -1.48
N MET A 133 -19.69 -12.49 -0.52
CA MET A 133 -20.20 -11.16 -0.20
C MET A 133 -19.12 -10.29 0.46
N PHE A 134 -18.34 -10.85 1.38
CA PHE A 134 -17.21 -10.15 2.00
C PHE A 134 -16.15 -9.76 0.96
N PHE A 135 -15.78 -10.67 0.06
CA PHE A 135 -14.82 -10.38 -1.02
C PHE A 135 -15.37 -9.37 -2.03
N ALA A 136 -16.66 -9.44 -2.38
CA ALA A 136 -17.30 -8.47 -3.25
C ALA A 136 -17.30 -7.06 -2.63
N ALA A 137 -17.70 -6.94 -1.36
CA ALA A 137 -17.70 -5.68 -0.63
C ALA A 137 -16.28 -5.09 -0.52
N ARG A 138 -15.27 -5.92 -0.23
CA ARG A 138 -13.88 -5.47 -0.22
C ARG A 138 -13.45 -4.98 -1.59
N THR A 139 -13.68 -5.75 -2.66
CA THR A 139 -13.28 -5.38 -4.02
C THR A 139 -13.91 -4.04 -4.44
N LEU A 140 -15.19 -3.83 -4.11
CA LEU A 140 -15.86 -2.55 -4.33
C LEU A 140 -15.15 -1.40 -3.60
N MET A 141 -14.79 -1.61 -2.33
CA MET A 141 -14.07 -0.62 -1.52
C MET A 141 -12.67 -0.34 -2.04
N GLN A 142 -11.97 -1.35 -2.59
CA GLN A 142 -10.70 -1.17 -3.26
C GLN A 142 -10.86 -0.30 -4.51
N LYS A 143 -11.89 -0.55 -5.32
CA LYS A 143 -12.15 0.25 -6.52
C LYS A 143 -12.47 1.70 -6.18
N PHE A 144 -13.28 1.95 -5.15
CA PHE A 144 -13.48 3.31 -4.66
C PHE A 144 -12.16 3.92 -4.17
N GLY A 145 -11.37 3.19 -3.38
CA GLY A 145 -10.08 3.65 -2.90
C GLY A 145 -9.14 4.06 -4.06
N GLN A 146 -9.05 3.23 -5.09
CA GLN A 146 -8.29 3.49 -6.32
C GLN A 146 -8.80 4.73 -7.05
N THR A 147 -10.11 4.84 -7.27
CA THR A 147 -10.71 6.03 -7.92
C THR A 147 -10.41 7.30 -7.14
N PHE A 148 -10.59 7.29 -5.81
CA PHE A 148 -10.22 8.41 -4.95
C PHE A 148 -8.73 8.73 -5.04
N GLY A 149 -7.87 7.72 -5.14
CA GLY A 149 -6.42 7.89 -5.29
C GLY A 149 -6.06 8.60 -6.59
N VAL A 150 -6.60 8.14 -7.72
CA VAL A 150 -6.39 8.79 -9.03
C VAL A 150 -6.86 10.24 -9.02
N VAL A 151 -8.08 10.49 -8.52
CA VAL A 151 -8.66 11.85 -8.47
C VAL A 151 -7.83 12.75 -7.55
N SER A 152 -7.42 12.25 -6.39
CA SER A 152 -6.60 13.01 -5.45
C SER A 152 -5.25 13.36 -6.05
N PHE A 153 -4.60 12.42 -6.74
CA PHE A 153 -3.35 12.68 -7.43
C PHE A 153 -3.51 13.71 -8.55
N ALA A 154 -4.58 13.58 -9.36
CA ALA A 154 -4.90 14.55 -10.41
C ALA A 154 -5.12 15.96 -9.86
N MET A 155 -5.75 16.10 -8.69
CA MET A 155 -5.89 17.38 -8.00
C MET A 155 -4.55 17.90 -7.50
N LEU A 156 -3.70 17.05 -6.93
CA LEU A 156 -2.40 17.46 -6.39
C LEU A 156 -1.49 18.02 -7.48
N ILE A 157 -1.39 17.38 -8.64
CA ILE A 157 -0.55 17.85 -9.74
C ILE A 157 -1.01 19.18 -10.37
N THR A 158 -2.23 19.67 -10.04
CA THR A 158 -2.62 21.04 -10.42
C THR A 158 -1.86 22.12 -9.67
N LEU A 159 -1.25 21.77 -8.53
CA LEU A 159 -0.41 22.66 -7.71
C LEU A 159 1.05 22.69 -8.17
N GLY A 160 1.40 21.94 -9.23
CA GLY A 160 2.75 21.82 -9.76
C GLY A 160 3.01 20.41 -10.28
N ARG A 161 3.42 20.29 -11.55
CA ARG A 161 3.68 19.01 -12.24
C ARG A 161 4.91 19.00 -13.14
N ASP A 162 5.59 20.14 -13.29
CA ASP A 162 6.65 20.33 -14.27
C ASP A 162 8.00 20.49 -13.55
N VAL A 163 9.11 20.32 -14.27
CA VAL A 163 10.46 20.44 -13.67
C VAL A 163 10.67 21.87 -13.17
N GLY A 164 10.93 22.03 -11.87
CA GLY A 164 11.07 23.33 -11.21
C GLY A 164 9.76 23.89 -10.63
N ASP A 165 8.61 23.29 -10.94
CA ASP A 165 7.32 23.51 -10.28
C ASP A 165 6.66 22.16 -9.98
N ASP A 166 7.30 21.40 -9.09
CA ASP A 166 6.97 20.00 -8.78
C ASP A 166 6.29 19.81 -7.40
N LEU A 167 5.77 20.90 -6.82
CA LEU A 167 5.15 20.90 -5.48
C LEU A 167 4.03 19.87 -5.37
N GLY A 168 3.14 19.81 -6.36
CA GLY A 168 2.02 18.86 -6.39
C GLY A 168 2.49 17.40 -6.34
N ILE A 169 3.56 17.10 -7.06
CA ILE A 169 4.19 15.78 -7.09
C ILE A 169 4.79 15.45 -5.72
N ARG A 170 5.52 16.37 -5.07
CA ARG A 170 6.07 16.13 -3.73
C ARG A 170 4.98 15.95 -2.68
N LEU A 171 3.92 16.77 -2.74
CA LEU A 171 2.77 16.67 -1.82
C LEU A 171 2.05 15.32 -1.91
N SER A 172 2.08 14.65 -3.08
CA SER A 172 1.53 13.30 -3.22
C SER A 172 2.19 12.28 -2.29
N GLY A 173 3.49 12.42 -2.04
CA GLY A 173 4.22 11.63 -1.04
C GLY A 173 3.71 11.87 0.38
N VAL A 174 3.51 13.14 0.74
CA VAL A 174 2.99 13.53 2.06
C VAL A 174 1.56 13.02 2.27
N VAL A 175 0.70 13.17 1.27
CA VAL A 175 -0.68 12.65 1.32
C VAL A 175 -0.67 11.13 1.44
N GLY A 176 0.18 10.44 0.66
CA GLY A 176 0.38 9.00 0.77
C GLY A 176 0.82 8.59 2.17
N PHE A 177 1.81 9.28 2.74
CA PHE A 177 2.31 9.07 4.12
C PHE A 177 1.16 9.16 5.13
N LEU A 178 0.36 10.24 5.08
CA LEU A 178 -0.76 10.46 5.99
C LEU A 178 -1.83 9.39 5.85
N LEU A 179 -2.19 9.00 4.62
CA LEU A 179 -3.18 7.95 4.37
C LEU A 179 -2.72 6.59 4.88
N CYS A 180 -1.47 6.21 4.65
CA CYS A 180 -0.92 4.94 5.13
C CYS A 180 -0.72 4.92 6.65
N ALA A 181 -0.31 6.05 7.25
CA ALA A 181 -0.23 6.20 8.69
C ALA A 181 -1.62 6.06 9.32
N ALA A 182 -2.63 6.74 8.77
CA ALA A 182 -4.02 6.63 9.21
C ALA A 182 -4.55 5.20 9.04
N ALA A 183 -4.27 4.54 7.92
CA ALA A 183 -4.63 3.14 7.68
C ALA A 183 -4.04 2.23 8.78
N GLY A 184 -2.75 2.40 9.10
CA GLY A 184 -2.04 1.69 10.16
C GLY A 184 -2.63 1.92 11.55
N VAL A 185 -2.94 3.17 11.91
CA VAL A 185 -3.57 3.51 13.20
C VAL A 185 -4.98 2.93 13.33
N VAL A 186 -5.80 3.05 12.27
CA VAL A 186 -7.15 2.47 12.25
C VAL A 186 -7.07 0.95 12.30
N PHE A 187 -6.10 0.34 11.61
CA PHE A 187 -5.91 -1.10 11.63
C PHE A 187 -5.37 -1.59 12.97
N ALA A 188 -4.53 -0.83 13.67
CA ALA A 188 -4.05 -1.19 15.00
C ALA A 188 -5.20 -1.30 16.02
N ARG A 189 -6.26 -0.50 15.85
CA ARG A 189 -7.49 -0.55 16.66
C ARG A 189 -8.41 -1.73 16.33
N TYR A 190 -8.17 -2.46 15.24
CA TYR A 190 -8.89 -3.69 14.92
C TYR A 190 -8.63 -4.76 15.98
N LYS A 191 -9.68 -5.29 16.62
CA LYS A 191 -9.56 -6.32 17.66
C LYS A 191 -9.53 -7.72 17.03
N GLU A 192 -8.34 -8.24 16.78
CA GLU A 192 -8.11 -9.62 16.28
C GLU A 192 -8.50 -10.69 17.32
N SER A 193 -8.40 -10.37 18.62
CA SER A 193 -8.66 -11.29 19.72
C SER A 193 -10.09 -11.83 19.83
N MET A 194 -11.06 -11.23 19.13
CA MET A 194 -12.45 -11.71 19.10
C MET A 194 -12.66 -12.81 18.04
N ILE A 195 -11.77 -12.92 17.05
CA ILE A 195 -11.96 -13.80 15.89
C ILE A 195 -11.11 -15.07 16.04
N THR A 196 -9.88 -14.95 16.54
CA THR A 196 -8.98 -16.11 16.70
C THR A 196 -9.30 -16.96 17.94
N ALA A 197 -9.84 -16.36 19.01
CA ALA A 197 -10.16 -17.07 20.26
C ALA A 197 -11.32 -18.08 20.14
N GLU A 198 -12.16 -17.95 19.11
CA GLU A 198 -13.25 -18.90 18.78
C GLU A 198 -12.89 -19.80 17.59
N SER A 199 -11.72 -19.58 16.96
CA SER A 199 -11.22 -20.42 15.88
C SER A 199 -10.54 -21.69 16.40
N ASP A 200 -9.96 -21.61 17.60
CA ASP A 200 -9.22 -22.67 18.30
C ASP A 200 -10.06 -23.40 19.37
N ALA A 201 -11.35 -23.04 19.53
CA ALA A 201 -12.32 -23.67 20.43
C ALA A 201 -13.34 -24.52 19.65
#